data_AF-A0A6N6N3E6-F1
#
_entry.id   AF-A0A6N6N3E6-F1
#
_cell.length_a   1.000
_cell.length_b   1.000
_cell.length_c   1.000
_cell.angle_alpha   90.00
_cell.angle_beta   90.00
_cell.angle_gamma   90.00
#
_symmetry.space_group_name_H-M   'P 1'
#
loop_
_entity.id
_entity.type
_entity.pdbx_description
1 polymer ?
#
loop_
_entity_poly.entity_id
_entity_poly.type
_entity_poly.pdbx_seq_one_letter_code
_entity_poly.pdbx_strand_id
1 'polypeptide(L)'
;MLEKEIIDPQFLESMADKRAFLKKMFAVFVSQEPKRVQEIHDALENGDVAKLRHLAHSLKGGAATMGAERVRQCCLLLENATQANDMSAAMGHFKTLETEMDQAYTFMFNFMAE
;
A
#
# COMPACT_ATOMS: atom_id res chain seq x y z
N MET A 1 17.29 -14.19 -6.05
CA MET A 1 16.03 -13.42 -6.11
C MET A 1 16.16 -12.38 -5.03
N LEU A 2 16.42 -11.11 -5.37
CA LEU A 2 16.59 -10.06 -4.36
C LEU A 2 15.27 -9.98 -3.58
N GLU A 3 15.29 -10.33 -2.30
CA GLU A 3 14.20 -10.03 -1.38
C GLU A 3 14.07 -8.50 -1.39
N LYS A 4 13.10 -7.99 -2.14
CA LYS A 4 12.83 -6.56 -2.17
C LYS A 4 12.32 -6.17 -0.78
N GLU A 5 13.07 -5.31 -0.12
CA GLU A 5 12.79 -4.72 1.19
C GLU A 5 11.36 -4.17 1.29
N ILE A 6 10.76 -4.25 2.48
CA ILE A 6 9.37 -3.83 2.73
C ILE A 6 9.21 -2.32 2.54
N ILE A 7 10.16 -1.55 3.07
CA ILE A 7 10.30 -0.11 2.88
C ILE A 7 11.65 0.16 2.23
N ASP A 8 11.69 1.05 1.24
CA ASP A 8 12.91 1.42 0.52
C ASP A 8 14.02 1.90 1.49
N PRO A 9 15.20 1.25 1.52
CA PRO A 9 16.32 1.66 2.36
C PRO A 9 16.81 3.09 2.07
N GLN A 10 16.77 3.54 0.82
CA GLN A 10 17.18 4.91 0.47
C GLN A 10 16.22 5.94 1.05
N PHE A 11 14.92 5.62 1.06
CA PHE A 11 13.92 6.44 1.74
C PHE A 11 14.19 6.50 3.25
N LEU A 12 14.46 5.37 3.89
CA LEU A 12 14.78 5.33 5.33
C LEU A 12 16.03 6.15 5.66
N GLU A 13 17.09 6.03 4.85
CA GLU A 13 18.32 6.82 4.99
C GLU A 13 18.03 8.32 4.87
N SER A 14 17.23 8.73 3.88
CA SER A 14 16.82 10.13 3.70
C SER A 14 16.01 10.70 4.88
N MET A 15 15.44 9.83 5.72
CA MET A 15 14.64 10.16 6.89
C MET A 15 15.38 9.95 8.23
N ALA A 16 16.68 9.59 8.21
CA ALA A 16 17.45 9.24 9.40
C ALA A 16 17.39 10.36 10.47
N ASP A 17 17.63 11.61 10.09
CA ASP A 17 17.58 12.78 10.99
C ASP A 17 16.15 13.21 11.35
N LYS A 18 15.14 12.61 10.71
CA LYS A 18 13.71 12.94 10.85
C LYS A 18 12.92 11.77 11.43
N ARG A 19 13.57 10.85 12.16
CA ARG A 19 12.95 9.63 12.70
C ARG A 19 11.64 9.90 13.46
N ALA A 20 11.58 10.94 14.29
CA ALA A 20 10.36 11.30 15.02
C ALA A 20 9.21 11.74 14.09
N PHE A 21 9.52 12.40 12.97
CA PHE A 21 8.54 12.75 11.95
C PHE A 21 8.11 11.52 11.16
N LEU A 22 9.04 10.65 10.77
CA LEU A 22 8.73 9.39 10.08
C LEU A 22 7.80 8.50 10.92
N LYS A 23 8.05 8.37 12.24
CA LYS A 23 7.14 7.65 13.14
C LYS A 23 5.71 8.21 13.10
N LYS A 24 5.54 9.53 13.05
CA LYS A 24 4.21 10.15 12.93
C LYS A 24 3.56 9.85 11.59
N MET A 25 4.33 9.87 10.50
CA MET A 25 3.84 9.51 9.17
C MET A 25 3.35 8.06 9.15
N PHE A 26 4.15 7.13 9.67
CA PHE A 26 3.76 5.72 9.81
C PHE A 26 2.53 5.55 10.70
N ALA A 27 2.44 6.24 11.83
CA ALA A 27 1.26 6.19 12.71
C ALA A 27 -0.03 6.60 11.97
N VAL A 28 0.04 7.66 11.15
CA VAL A 28 -1.10 8.09 10.33
C VAL A 28 -1.44 7.03 9.29
N PHE A 29 -0.44 6.50 8.58
CA PHE A 29 -0.64 5.48 7.54
C PHE A 29 -1.30 4.21 8.12
N VAL A 30 -0.74 3.62 9.18
CA VAL A 30 -1.31 2.40 9.80
C VAL A 30 -2.70 2.63 10.39
N SER A 31 -3.07 3.87 10.74
CA SER A 31 -4.40 4.18 11.27
C SER A 31 -5.48 4.32 10.18
N GLN A 32 -5.11 4.71 8.96
CA GLN A 32 -6.05 5.05 7.90
C GLN A 32 -6.17 3.98 6.84
N GLU A 33 -5.04 3.38 6.44
CA GLU A 33 -5.00 2.49 5.29
C GLU A 33 -5.70 1.14 5.48
N PRO A 34 -5.82 0.53 6.68
CA PRO A 34 -6.59 -0.70 6.84
C PRO A 34 -8.04 -0.57 6.39
N LYS A 35 -8.67 0.58 6.69
CA LYS A 35 -10.02 0.89 6.22
C LYS A 35 -10.05 1.00 4.69
N ARG A 36 -9.04 1.63 4.08
CA ARG A 36 -8.96 1.76 2.62
C ARG A 36 -8.77 0.40 1.93
N VAL A 37 -7.94 -0.48 2.48
CA VAL A 37 -7.77 -1.85 1.96
C VAL A 37 -9.09 -2.61 1.99
N GLN A 38 -9.86 -2.51 3.08
CA GLN A 38 -11.20 -3.09 3.16
C GLN A 38 -12.15 -2.48 2.12
N GLU A 39 -12.16 -1.16 1.95
CA GLU A 39 -13.00 -0.50 0.94
C GLU A 39 -12.63 -0.90 -0.50
N ILE A 40 -11.36 -1.23 -0.77
CA ILE A 40 -10.89 -1.78 -2.05
C ILE A 40 -11.47 -3.19 -2.26
N HIS A 41 -11.39 -4.05 -1.25
CA HIS A 41 -12.00 -5.39 -1.29
C HIS A 41 -13.51 -5.29 -1.60
N ASP A 42 -14.22 -4.43 -0.87
CA ASP A 42 -15.65 -4.27 -1.05
C ASP A 42 -15.99 -3.72 -2.45
N ALA A 43 -15.17 -2.82 -3.01
CA ALA A 43 -15.36 -2.31 -4.37
C ALA A 43 -15.11 -3.41 -5.43
N LEU A 44 -14.15 -4.31 -5.19
CA LEU A 44 -13.91 -5.49 -6.05
C LEU A 44 -15.11 -6.44 -6.06
N GLU A 45 -15.61 -6.81 -4.88
CA GLU A 45 -16.75 -7.73 -4.72
C GLU A 45 -18.03 -7.17 -5.36
N ASN A 46 -18.25 -5.86 -5.25
CA ASN A 46 -19.41 -5.19 -5.83
C ASN A 46 -19.24 -4.81 -7.31
N GLY A 47 -18.06 -5.03 -7.91
CA GLY A 47 -17.77 -4.62 -9.28
C GLY A 47 -17.78 -3.10 -9.51
N ASP A 48 -17.54 -2.30 -8.46
CA ASP A 48 -17.50 -0.83 -8.54
C ASP A 48 -16.14 -0.34 -9.05
N VAL A 49 -15.98 -0.40 -10.37
CA VAL A 49 -14.76 -0.03 -11.11
C VAL A 49 -14.30 1.40 -10.79
N ALA A 50 -15.23 2.34 -10.67
CA ALA A 50 -14.91 3.74 -10.44
C ALA A 50 -14.34 3.95 -9.02
N LYS A 51 -14.99 3.37 -8.02
CA LYS A 51 -14.53 3.42 -6.63
C LYS A 51 -13.21 2.67 -6.46
N LEU A 52 -13.09 1.48 -7.04
CA LEU A 52 -11.88 0.67 -7.01
C LEU A 52 -10.66 1.44 -7.53
N ARG A 53 -10.79 2.06 -8.71
CA ARG A 53 -9.73 2.88 -9.30
C ARG A 53 -9.34 4.05 -8.40
N HIS A 54 -10.31 4.76 -7.83
CA HIS A 54 -10.05 5.90 -6.94
C HIS A 54 -9.32 5.49 -5.66
N LEU A 55 -9.73 4.38 -5.04
CA LEU A 55 -9.12 3.88 -3.81
C LEU A 55 -7.71 3.35 -4.06
N ALA A 56 -7.51 2.57 -5.12
CA ALA A 56 -6.20 2.08 -5.54
C ALA A 56 -5.23 3.25 -5.83
N HIS A 57 -5.71 4.29 -6.51
CA HIS A 57 -4.93 5.50 -6.77
C HIS A 57 -4.49 6.20 -5.48
N SER A 58 -5.42 6.35 -4.55
CA SER A 58 -5.18 7.02 -3.28
C SER A 58 -4.14 6.26 -2.43
N LEU A 59 -4.30 4.93 -2.33
CA LEU A 59 -3.35 4.07 -1.61
C LEU A 59 -1.97 4.07 -2.29
N LYS A 60 -1.91 4.06 -3.62
CA LYS A 60 -0.65 4.16 -4.38
C LYS A 60 0.15 5.40 -3.99
N GLY A 61 -0.51 6.56 -3.90
CA GLY A 61 0.12 7.83 -3.50
C GLY A 61 0.62 7.80 -2.06
N GLY A 62 -0.19 7.27 -1.14
CA GLY A 62 0.21 7.08 0.26
C GLY A 62 1.44 6.16 0.38
N ALA A 63 1.41 5.01 -0.29
CA ALA A 63 2.49 4.03 -0.29
C ALA A 63 3.80 4.62 -0.86
N ALA A 64 3.72 5.38 -1.95
CA ALA A 64 4.88 6.08 -2.51
C ALA A 64 5.48 7.08 -1.52
N THR A 65 4.65 7.79 -0.76
CA THR A 65 5.09 8.75 0.26
C THR A 65 5.79 8.07 1.43
N MET A 66 5.45 6.80 1.72
CA MET A 66 6.05 6.01 2.80
C MET A 66 7.28 5.18 2.34
N GLY A 67 7.67 5.24 1.07
CA GLY A 67 8.70 4.35 0.52
C GLY A 67 8.27 2.88 0.41
N ALA A 68 6.97 2.59 0.48
CA ALA A 68 6.41 1.24 0.39
C ALA A 68 6.21 0.84 -1.09
N GLU A 69 7.32 0.58 -1.79
CA GLU A 69 7.34 0.42 -3.25
C GLU A 69 6.52 -0.80 -3.74
N ARG A 70 6.52 -1.89 -2.98
CA ARG A 70 5.75 -3.11 -3.33
C ARG A 70 4.24 -2.86 -3.29
N VAL A 71 3.78 -2.17 -2.24
CA VAL A 71 2.38 -1.71 -2.14
C VAL A 71 2.03 -0.79 -3.30
N ARG A 72 2.90 0.19 -3.60
CA ARG A 72 2.71 1.11 -4.73
C ARG A 72 2.56 0.37 -6.05
N GLN A 73 3.41 -0.63 -6.29
CA GLN A 73 3.36 -1.46 -7.50
C GLN A 73 2.07 -2.28 -7.58
N CYS A 74 1.63 -2.88 -6.47
CA CYS A 74 0.37 -3.64 -6.45
C CYS A 74 -0.83 -2.75 -6.75
N CYS A 75 -0.87 -1.52 -6.21
CA CYS A 75 -1.93 -0.56 -6.51
C CYS A 75 -1.94 -0.16 -8.00
N LEU A 76 -0.78 0.02 -8.62
CA LEU A 76 -0.68 0.30 -10.05
C LEU A 76 -1.20 -0.86 -10.91
N LEU A 77 -0.85 -2.10 -10.55
CA LEU A 77 -1.35 -3.29 -11.24
C LEU A 77 -2.87 -3.43 -11.09
N LEU A 78 -3.39 -3.14 -9.90
CA LEU A 78 -4.82 -3.12 -9.62
C LEU A 78 -5.55 -2.05 -10.46
N GLU A 79 -5.02 -0.83 -10.55
CA GLU A 79 -5.57 0.23 -11.42
C GLU A 79 -5.59 -0.20 -12.89
N ASN A 80 -4.50 -0.79 -13.39
CA ASN A 80 -4.39 -1.22 -14.78
C ASN A 80 -5.39 -2.35 -15.12
N ALA A 81 -5.51 -3.35 -14.26
CA ALA A 81 -6.49 -4.44 -14.41
C ALA A 81 -7.93 -3.91 -14.39
N THR A 82 -8.21 -2.98 -13.47
CA THR A 82 -9.51 -2.31 -13.36
C THR A 82 -9.83 -1.52 -14.64
N GLN A 83 -8.87 -0.79 -15.20
CA GLN A 83 -9.04 -0.05 -16.45
C GLN A 83 -9.26 -0.98 -17.66
N ALA A 84 -8.68 -2.17 -17.64
CA ALA A 84 -8.88 -3.20 -18.66
C ALA A 84 -10.19 -3.99 -18.49
N ASN A 85 -10.99 -3.71 -17.44
CA ASN A 85 -12.15 -4.51 -17.02
C ASN A 85 -11.81 -5.99 -16.73
N ASP A 86 -10.57 -6.30 -16.37
CA ASP A 86 -10.15 -7.65 -15.99
C ASP A 86 -10.25 -7.81 -14.46
N MET A 87 -11.47 -8.06 -13.98
CA MET A 87 -11.75 -8.20 -12.55
C MET A 87 -11.09 -9.44 -11.93
N SER A 88 -10.81 -10.47 -12.73
CA SER A 88 -10.08 -11.65 -12.26
C SER A 88 -8.62 -11.32 -11.96
N ALA A 89 -7.95 -10.58 -12.86
CA ALA A 89 -6.60 -10.08 -12.61
C ALA A 89 -6.58 -9.07 -11.45
N ALA A 90 -7.58 -8.18 -11.37
CA ALA A 90 -7.71 -7.22 -10.28
C ALA A 90 -7.78 -7.93 -8.91
N MET A 91 -8.59 -8.98 -8.79
CA MET A 91 -8.68 -9.80 -7.57
C MET A 91 -7.34 -10.50 -7.24
N GLY A 92 -6.62 -10.98 -8.25
CA GLY A 92 -5.27 -11.54 -8.07
C GLY A 92 -4.29 -10.52 -7.52
N HIS A 93 -4.28 -9.30 -8.06
CA HIS A 93 -3.44 -8.21 -7.59
C HIS A 93 -3.82 -7.72 -6.19
N PHE A 94 -5.10 -7.77 -5.84
CA PHE A 94 -5.57 -7.43 -4.50
C PHE A 94 -5.04 -8.39 -3.42
N LYS A 95 -5.04 -9.70 -3.66
CA LYS A 95 -4.47 -10.67 -2.71
C LYS A 95 -2.98 -10.42 -2.44
N THR A 96 -2.24 -10.07 -3.49
CA THR A 96 -0.85 -9.65 -3.33
C THR A 96 -0.77 -8.35 -2.53
N LEU A 97 -1.58 -7.35 -2.86
CA LEU A 97 -1.65 -6.08 -2.12
C LEU A 97 -1.89 -6.28 -0.63
N GLU A 98 -2.84 -7.14 -0.23
CA GLU A 98 -3.10 -7.45 1.19
C GLU A 98 -1.84 -7.97 1.89
N THR A 99 -1.15 -8.92 1.26
CA THR A 99 0.09 -9.48 1.81
C THR A 99 1.18 -8.41 1.98
N GLU A 100 1.34 -7.53 0.99
CA GLU A 100 2.31 -6.43 1.05
C GLU A 100 1.95 -5.40 2.13
N MET A 101 0.65 -5.10 2.29
CA MET A 101 0.17 -4.19 3.33
C MET A 101 0.42 -4.74 4.73
N ASP A 102 0.17 -6.03 4.96
CA ASP A 102 0.43 -6.69 6.24
C ASP A 102 1.92 -6.64 6.61
N GLN A 103 2.81 -6.87 5.63
CA GLN A 103 4.25 -6.74 5.83
C GLN A 103 4.65 -5.28 6.13
N ALA A 104 4.08 -4.31 5.41
CA ALA A 104 4.32 -2.89 5.64
C ALA A 104 3.86 -2.45 7.03
N TYR A 105 2.67 -2.88 7.47
CA TYR A 105 2.16 -2.59 8.81
C TYR A 105 3.07 -3.18 9.89
N THR A 106 3.47 -4.44 9.75
CA THR A 106 4.37 -5.12 10.70
C THR A 106 5.69 -4.35 10.84
N PHE A 107 6.30 -3.97 9.71
CA PHE A 107 7.51 -3.15 9.71
C PHE A 107 7.29 -1.81 10.43
N MET A 108 6.22 -1.09 10.07
CA MET A 108 5.92 0.23 10.63
C MET A 108 5.66 0.17 12.14
N PHE A 109 4.94 -0.84 12.63
CA PHE A 109 4.71 -1.04 14.06
C PHE A 109 6.03 -1.28 14.83
N ASN A 110 6.89 -2.15 14.31
CA ASN A 110 8.19 -2.41 14.93
C ASN A 110 9.07 -1.15 14.94
N PHE A 111 9.13 -0.44 13.82
CA PHE A 111 9.89 0.82 13.71
C PHE A 111 9.41 1.89 14.70
N MET A 112 8.10 1.99 14.93
CA MET A 112 7.56 2.95 15.89
C MET A 112 7.88 2.59 17.35
N ALA A 113 7.99 1.30 17.67
CA ALA A 113 8.29 0.80 19.00
C ALA A 113 9.77 1.00 19.44
N GLU A 114 10.68 1.15 18.47
CA GLU A 114 12.11 1.44 18.66
C GLU A 114 12.41 2.94 18.89
#